data_AF-A0A7C2AQV4-F1
#
_entry.id   AF-A0A7C2AQV4-F1
#
_cell.length_a   1.000
_cell.length_b   1.000
_cell.length_c   1.000
_cell.angle_alpha   90.00
_cell.angle_beta   90.00
_cell.angle_gamma   90.00
#
_symmetry.space_group_name_H-M   'P 1'
#
loop_
_entity.id
_entity.type
_entity.pdbx_description
1 polymer ?
#
loop_
_entity_poly.entity_id
_entity_poly.type
_entity_poly.pdbx_seq_one_letter_code
_entity_poly.pdbx_strand_id
1 'polypeptide(L)'
;MVEKNKIYRRKIEDRLAKLLGRREMIGIKGARQVGKTTLLKKIYDGIRGQKPFVNLDLIDIRRAMEENPLNIVTRYKKEGKLYLFLDEIQRVKNAGEY
;
A
#
# COMPACT_ATOMS: atom_id res chain seq x y z
N MET A 1 2.36 2.05 -32.74
CA MET A 1 3.28 1.65 -31.65
C MET A 1 3.04 2.61 -30.50
N VAL A 2 2.53 2.14 -29.37
CA VAL A 2 2.25 3.02 -28.21
C VAL A 2 3.58 3.27 -27.49
N GLU A 3 3.98 4.54 -27.41
CA GLU A 3 5.17 4.99 -26.70
C GLU A 3 5.09 4.51 -25.24
N LYS A 4 6.08 3.74 -24.78
CA LYS A 4 6.17 3.33 -23.37
C LYS A 4 6.32 4.59 -22.53
N ASN A 5 5.29 4.95 -21.76
CA ASN A 5 5.32 6.04 -20.79
C ASN A 5 6.59 5.96 -19.94
N LYS A 6 7.45 6.98 -20.03
CA LYS A 6 8.74 7.06 -19.34
C LYS A 6 8.49 7.29 -17.85
N ILE A 7 8.74 6.28 -17.02
CA ILE A 7 8.63 6.38 -15.56
C ILE A 7 9.97 6.84 -14.98
N TYR A 8 9.98 8.00 -14.33
CA TYR A 8 11.17 8.54 -13.68
C TYR A 8 11.31 8.00 -12.23
N ARG A 9 12.55 7.68 -11.85
CA ARG A 9 12.87 7.24 -10.48
C ARG A 9 12.75 8.41 -9.51
N ARG A 10 12.10 8.18 -8.38
CA ARG A 10 11.96 9.17 -7.29
C ARG A 10 13.07 9.00 -6.27
N LYS A 11 13.60 10.11 -5.74
CA LYS A 11 14.62 10.08 -4.67
C LYS A 11 14.17 9.27 -3.43
N ILE A 12 12.86 9.25 -3.14
CA ILE A 12 12.30 8.51 -2.00
C ILE A 12 12.39 6.98 -2.16
N GLU A 13 12.53 6.46 -3.38
CA GLU A 13 12.62 5.02 -3.64
C GLU A 13 13.80 4.38 -2.91
N ASP A 14 14.94 5.07 -2.82
CA ASP A 14 16.15 4.58 -2.14
C ASP A 14 15.96 4.45 -0.63
N ARG A 15 15.20 5.39 -0.04
CA ARG A 15 14.86 5.36 1.38
C ARG A 15 13.84 4.26 1.67
N LEU A 16 12.85 4.09 0.80
CA LEU A 16 11.84 3.04 0.91
C LEU A 16 12.47 1.65 0.83
N ALA A 17 13.39 1.42 -0.10
CA ALA A 17 14.08 0.14 -0.24
C ALA A 17 14.76 -0.32 1.07
N LYS A 18 15.35 0.61 1.83
CA LYS A 18 15.99 0.32 3.13
C LYS A 18 15.00 -0.03 4.24
N LEU A 19 13.75 0.41 4.13
CA LEU A 19 12.70 0.20 5.13
C LEU A 19 11.89 -1.08 4.89
N LEU A 20 11.74 -1.52 3.64
CA LEU A 20 10.89 -2.68 3.28
C LEU A 20 11.30 -3.99 3.97
N GLY A 21 12.56 -4.13 4.40
CA GLY A 21 13.03 -5.28 5.18
C GLY A 21 12.47 -5.32 6.61
N ARG A 22 12.12 -4.17 7.18
CA ARG A 22 11.71 -4.02 8.58
C ARG A 22 10.26 -4.42 8.78
N ARG A 23 9.86 -4.63 10.03
CA ARG A 23 8.48 -4.94 10.44
C ARG A 23 7.81 -3.66 10.95
N GLU A 24 7.80 -2.63 10.11
CA GLU A 24 7.33 -1.28 10.41
C GLU A 24 6.23 -0.85 9.42
N MET A 25 5.36 0.06 9.85
CA MET A 25 4.40 0.74 8.97
C MET A 25 5.10 1.87 8.21
N ILE A 26 4.85 1.98 6.90
CA ILE A 26 5.40 3.04 6.05
C ILE A 26 4.25 3.89 5.52
N GLY A 27 4.16 5.13 5.98
CA GLY A 27 3.20 6.12 5.48
C GLY A 27 3.77 6.91 4.29
N ILE A 28 3.04 6.94 3.16
CA ILE A 28 3.38 7.76 1.99
C ILE A 28 2.34 8.89 1.87
N LYS A 29 2.72 10.12 2.24
CA LYS A 29 1.86 11.30 2.10
C LYS A 29 2.27 12.17 0.90
N GLY A 30 1.32 12.93 0.38
CA GLY A 30 1.55 13.92 -0.69
C GLY A 30 0.23 14.36 -1.33
N ALA A 31 0.29 15.42 -2.15
CA ALA A 31 -0.88 15.95 -2.85
C ALA A 31 -1.59 14.90 -3.72
N ARG A 32 -2.84 15.16 -4.10
CA ARG A 32 -3.56 14.29 -5.06
C ARG A 32 -2.82 14.27 -6.40
N GLN A 33 -2.94 13.15 -7.12
CA GLN A 33 -2.39 12.95 -8.48
C GLN A 33 -0.86 13.10 -8.64
N VAL A 34 -0.09 13.12 -7.55
CA VAL A 34 1.38 13.06 -7.62
C VAL A 34 1.91 11.64 -7.85
N GLY A 35 1.10 10.68 -8.28
CA GLY A 35 1.54 9.30 -8.55
C GLY A 35 1.92 8.49 -7.30
N LYS A 36 1.25 8.70 -6.17
CA LYS A 36 1.45 7.89 -4.94
C LYS A 36 1.12 6.42 -5.19
N THR A 37 -0.04 6.14 -5.78
CA THR A 37 -0.43 4.79 -6.23
C THR A 37 0.60 4.17 -7.17
N THR A 38 1.17 4.96 -8.10
CA THR A 38 2.23 4.47 -8.99
C THR A 38 3.48 4.04 -8.21
N LEU A 39 3.91 4.83 -7.21
CA LEU A 39 5.02 4.48 -6.34
C LEU A 39 4.70 3.20 -5.53
N LEU A 40 3.48 3.09 -4.99
CA LEU A 40 3.02 1.93 -4.23
C LEU A 40 3.02 0.65 -5.09
N LYS A 41 2.57 0.74 -6.34
CA LYS A 41 2.62 -0.36 -7.33
C LYS A 41 4.06 -0.78 -7.69
N LYS A 42 4.98 0.18 -7.88
CA LYS A 42 6.40 -0.13 -8.11
C LYS A 42 7.01 -0.92 -6.94
N ILE A 43 6.68 -0.53 -5.71
CA ILE A 43 7.13 -1.24 -4.51
C ILE A 43 6.52 -2.65 -4.48
N TYR A 44 5.22 -2.76 -4.74
CA TYR A 44 4.51 -4.03 -4.84
C TYR A 44 5.19 -5.00 -5.82
N ASP A 45 5.60 -4.52 -7.00
CA ASP A 45 6.26 -5.34 -8.02
C ASP A 45 7.61 -5.90 -7.53
N GLY A 46 8.33 -5.16 -6.69
CA GLY A 46 9.60 -5.58 -6.10
C GLY A 46 9.49 -6.56 -4.92
N ILE A 47 8.30 -6.76 -4.35
CA ILE A 47 8.09 -7.65 -3.20
C ILE A 47 7.68 -9.05 -3.68
N ARG A 48 8.21 -10.10 -3.03
CA ARG A 48 7.79 -11.49 -3.20
C ARG A 48 6.99 -11.97 -1.99
N GLY A 49 6.18 -13.02 -2.18
CA GLY A 49 5.37 -13.62 -1.11
C GLY A 49 3.97 -13.00 -1.00
N GLN A 50 3.40 -13.01 0.20
CA GLN A 50 2.05 -12.52 0.45
C GLN A 50 2.01 -10.98 0.40
N LYS A 51 1.37 -10.43 -0.63
CA LYS A 51 1.31 -8.99 -0.85
C LYS A 51 -0.08 -8.54 -1.31
N PRO A 52 -1.16 -8.66 -0.52
CA PRO A 52 -2.46 -8.13 -0.92
C PRO A 52 -2.38 -6.61 -1.16
N PHE A 53 -3.03 -6.15 -2.23
CA PHE A 53 -3.19 -4.73 -2.54
C PHE A 53 -4.66 -4.34 -2.32
N VAL A 54 -4.91 -3.55 -1.29
CA VAL A 54 -6.24 -3.20 -0.81
C VAL A 54 -6.55 -1.76 -1.22
N ASN A 55 -7.53 -1.59 -2.10
CA ASN A 55 -7.99 -0.26 -2.53
C ASN A 55 -9.18 0.19 -1.67
N LEU A 56 -8.99 1.22 -0.85
CA LEU A 56 -10.01 1.71 0.09
C LEU A 56 -10.95 2.76 -0.51
N ASP A 57 -10.82 3.08 -1.80
CA ASP A 57 -11.90 3.75 -2.54
C ASP A 57 -13.09 2.81 -2.75
N LEU A 58 -12.87 1.49 -2.81
CA LEU A 58 -13.94 0.49 -2.91
C LEU A 58 -14.73 0.43 -1.60
N ILE A 59 -16.03 0.73 -1.68
CA ILE A 59 -16.87 0.96 -0.50
C ILE A 59 -16.95 -0.26 0.43
N ASP A 60 -17.09 -1.47 -0.11
CA ASP A 60 -17.23 -2.68 0.70
C ASP A 60 -15.92 -3.02 1.43
N ILE A 61 -14.78 -2.80 0.76
CA ILE A 61 -13.46 -3.00 1.36
C ILE A 61 -13.22 -1.97 2.46
N ARG A 62 -13.58 -0.71 2.21
CA ARG A 62 -13.48 0.36 3.21
C ARG A 62 -14.33 0.05 4.43
N ARG A 63 -15.60 -0.35 4.25
CA ARG A 63 -16.49 -0.73 5.35
C ARG A 63 -15.91 -1.88 6.16
N ALA A 64 -15.41 -2.93 5.51
CA ALA A 64 -14.75 -4.04 6.20
C ALA A 64 -13.53 -3.59 7.02
N MET A 65 -12.74 -2.64 6.50
CA MET A 65 -11.60 -2.06 7.22
C MET A 65 -12.05 -1.19 8.41
N GLU A 66 -13.13 -0.41 8.27
CA GLU A 66 -13.68 0.43 9.33
C GLU A 66 -14.34 -0.37 10.45
N GLU A 67 -15.05 -1.46 10.11
CA GLU A 67 -15.71 -2.33 11.08
C GLU A 67 -14.72 -3.15 11.90
N ASN A 68 -13.76 -3.80 11.23
CA ASN A 68 -12.73 -4.58 11.91
C ASN A 68 -11.47 -4.73 11.02
N PRO A 69 -10.43 -3.90 11.25
CA PRO A 69 -9.16 -3.99 10.53
C PRO A 69 -8.49 -5.37 10.60
N LEU A 70 -8.69 -6.11 11.70
CA LEU A 70 -8.09 -7.44 11.87
C LEU A 70 -8.64 -8.44 10.85
N ASN A 71 -9.89 -8.26 10.37
CA ASN A 71 -10.47 -9.13 9.34
C ASN A 71 -9.71 -9.04 8.01
N ILE A 72 -9.18 -7.86 7.67
CA ILE A 72 -8.34 -7.69 6.48
C ILE A 72 -7.04 -8.48 6.66
N VAL A 73 -6.42 -8.40 7.84
CA VAL A 73 -5.17 -9.13 8.12
C VAL A 73 -5.39 -10.63 8.09
N THR A 74 -6.39 -11.14 8.82
CA THR A 74 -6.68 -12.59 8.90
C THR A 74 -7.07 -13.17 7.55
N ARG A 75 -7.82 -12.42 6.71
CA ARG A 75 -8.20 -12.85 5.37
C ARG A 75 -7.00 -13.14 4.46
N TYR A 76 -5.94 -12.33 4.56
CA TYR A 76 -4.79 -12.45 3.66
C TYR A 76 -3.60 -13.18 4.25
N LYS A 77 -3.51 -13.24 5.58
CA LYS A 77 -2.39 -13.86 6.28
C LYS A 77 -2.42 -15.38 6.14
N LYS A 78 -1.38 -15.91 5.49
CA LYS A 78 -0.97 -17.32 5.49
C LYS A 78 0.38 -17.46 6.21
N GLU A 79 1.06 -18.59 6.04
CA GLU A 79 2.41 -18.82 6.53
C GLU A 79 3.45 -17.85 5.94
N GLY A 80 4.31 -17.28 6.79
CA GLY A 80 5.38 -16.35 6.38
C GLY A 80 5.01 -14.87 6.52
N LYS A 81 5.84 -13.97 5.97
CA LYS A 81 5.68 -12.51 6.10
C LYS A 81 4.55 -11.99 5.18
N LEU A 82 3.70 -11.13 5.72
CA LEU A 82 2.62 -10.44 4.99
C LEU A 82 3.02 -8.98 4.76
N TYR A 83 2.98 -8.54 3.51
CA TYR A 83 3.14 -7.15 3.10
C TYR A 83 1.77 -6.60 2.71
N LEU A 84 1.09 -5.92 3.63
CA LEU A 84 -0.23 -5.35 3.37
C LEU A 84 -0.09 -3.96 2.74
N PHE A 85 -0.52 -3.83 1.48
CA PHE A 85 -0.57 -2.55 0.78
C PHE A 85 -1.97 -1.95 0.91
N LEU A 86 -2.05 -0.74 1.45
CA LEU A 86 -3.29 0.01 1.60
C LEU A 86 -3.20 1.26 0.71
N ASP A 87 -4.04 1.34 -0.31
CA ASP A 87 -4.17 2.53 -1.15
C ASP A 87 -5.38 3.36 -0.69
N GLU A 88 -5.26 4.68 -0.79
CA GLU A 88 -6.30 5.64 -0.37
C GLU A 88 -6.75 5.48 1.10
N ILE A 89 -5.82 5.13 2.01
CA ILE A 89 -6.10 4.92 3.46
C ILE A 89 -6.79 6.10 4.14
N GLN A 90 -6.58 7.33 3.66
CA GLN A 90 -7.28 8.53 4.14
C GLN A 90 -8.81 8.47 4.01
N ARG A 91 -9.35 7.50 3.27
CA ARG A 91 -10.80 7.27 3.16
C ARG A 91 -11.39 6.59 4.38
N VAL A 92 -10.59 5.83 5.12
CA VAL A 92 -10.99 5.11 6.33
C VAL A 92 -11.07 6.12 7.48
N LYS A 93 -12.22 6.19 8.15
CA LYS A 93 -12.38 7.03 9.34
C LYS A 93 -11.38 6.61 10.43
N ASN A 94 -10.84 7.58 11.15
CA ASN A 94 -9.98 7.35 12.32
C ASN A 94 -8.73 6.50 12.00
N ALA A 95 -8.30 6.48 10.72
CA ALA A 95 -7.13 5.74 10.31
C ALA A 95 -5.88 6.24 11.04
N GLY A 96 -5.25 5.35 11.81
CA GLY A 96 -4.05 5.66 12.59
C GLY A 96 -4.31 6.12 14.02
N GLU A 97 -5.57 6.11 14.49
CA GLU A 97 -5.89 6.22 15.91
C GLU A 97 -5.46 4.96 16.67
N TYR A 98 -5.08 5.14 17.94
CA TYR A 98 -4.54 4.15 18.86
C TYR A 98 -5.33 4.14 20.16
#